data_AF-A0A2D5RYL5-F1
#
_entry.id   AF-A0A2D5RYL5-F1
#
_cell.length_a   1.000
_cell.length_b   1.000
_cell.length_c   1.000
_cell.angle_alpha   90.00
_cell.angle_beta   90.00
_cell.angle_gamma   90.00
#
_symmetry.space_group_name_H-M   'P 1'
#
loop_
_entity.id
_entity.type
_entity.pdbx_description
1 polymer ?
#
loop_
_entity_poly.entity_id
_entity_poly.type
_entity_poly.pdbx_seq_one_letter_code
_entity_poly.pdbx_strand_id
1 'polypeptide(L)'
;MNKTILFLSLITMSAVAEESKVEERYSVGLGVGAAYTGLGANFALLSDSDMKYVSVGCVEYSSWYGSTCGVGAGWIVTDLFNSNSNKHGVGVYVTKAGSESDAYLTDNGYRFVEKQYYGAGVSYTYFMNGINKPGFNFGISGHATNAKYDEKINGFLQVGYQF
;
A
#
# COMPACT_ATOMS: atom_id res chain seq x y z
N MET A 1 -27.33 1.21 -31.20
CA MET A 1 -26.00 0.68 -31.56
C MET A 1 -25.23 0.43 -30.27
N ASN A 2 -25.27 -0.80 -29.76
CA ASN A 2 -24.59 -1.19 -28.53
C ASN A 2 -23.14 -1.58 -28.83
N LYS A 3 -22.18 -0.98 -28.12
CA LYS A 3 -20.78 -1.42 -28.12
C LYS A 3 -20.46 -1.99 -26.74
N THR A 4 -20.75 -3.27 -26.56
CA THR A 4 -20.19 -4.09 -25.48
C THR A 4 -18.74 -4.38 -25.84
N ILE A 5 -17.80 -3.68 -25.21
CA ILE A 5 -16.37 -3.93 -25.37
C ILE A 5 -15.98 -5.05 -24.41
N LEU A 6 -15.53 -6.13 -25.03
CA LEU A 6 -15.03 -7.36 -24.46
C LEU A 6 -13.61 -7.11 -23.90
N PHE A 7 -13.45 -7.05 -22.57
CA PHE A 7 -12.15 -7.05 -21.90
C PHE A 7 -12.00 -8.32 -21.05
N LEU A 8 -11.94 -9.47 -21.72
CA LEU A 8 -11.73 -10.78 -21.06
C LEU A 8 -10.72 -11.63 -21.85
N SER A 9 -9.49 -11.13 -22.00
CA SER A 9 -8.43 -11.85 -22.73
C SER A 9 -7.00 -11.63 -22.18
N LEU A 10 -6.84 -11.50 -20.86
CA LEU A 10 -5.51 -11.30 -20.25
C LEU A 10 -5.14 -12.29 -19.15
N ILE A 11 -5.76 -13.48 -19.13
CA ILE A 11 -5.37 -14.59 -18.24
C ILE A 11 -4.96 -15.81 -19.06
N THR A 12 -3.93 -15.68 -19.89
CA THR A 12 -3.24 -16.83 -20.49
C THR A 12 -1.78 -16.49 -20.78
N MET A 13 -0.88 -16.73 -19.83
CA MET A 13 0.58 -16.84 -19.99
C MET A 13 1.15 -17.22 -18.63
N SER A 14 2.01 -18.20 -18.41
CA SER A 14 2.56 -19.32 -19.17
C SER A 14 3.16 -20.23 -18.10
N ALA A 15 2.94 -21.54 -18.18
CA ALA A 15 3.69 -22.49 -17.38
C ALA A 15 5.16 -22.46 -17.82
N VAL A 16 6.05 -21.96 -16.95
CA VAL A 16 7.50 -22.01 -17.13
C VAL A 16 8.07 -22.90 -16.03
N ALA A 17 8.93 -23.82 -16.47
CA ALA A 17 9.50 -24.92 -15.71
C ALA A 17 10.30 -24.49 -14.46
N GLU A 18 10.30 -25.36 -13.46
CA GLU A 18 10.98 -25.23 -12.17
C GLU A 18 12.50 -25.06 -12.32
N GLU A 19 13.01 -24.06 -11.62
CA GLU A 19 14.40 -23.96 -11.18
C GLU A 19 14.32 -24.01 -9.65
N SER A 20 15.11 -24.87 -8.99
CA SER A 20 15.08 -25.03 -7.53
C SER A 20 15.47 -23.72 -6.83
N LYS A 21 14.47 -22.90 -6.53
CA LYS A 21 14.54 -21.62 -5.83
C LYS A 21 13.64 -21.71 -4.61
N VAL A 22 14.01 -21.02 -3.53
CA VAL A 22 13.10 -20.72 -2.41
C VAL A 22 11.72 -20.45 -2.99
N GLU A 23 10.71 -21.19 -2.55
CA GLU A 23 9.36 -21.16 -3.12
C GLU A 23 8.81 -19.73 -2.97
N GLU A 24 9.09 -18.86 -3.95
CA GLU A 24 8.64 -17.47 -3.98
C GLU A 24 7.12 -17.52 -4.14
N ARG A 25 6.42 -17.29 -3.04
CA ARG A 25 4.97 -17.29 -3.01
C ARG A 25 4.48 -15.87 -3.31
N TYR A 26 3.36 -15.78 -4.01
CA TYR A 26 2.69 -14.51 -4.27
C TYR A 26 1.47 -14.39 -3.38
N SER A 27 1.14 -13.17 -2.98
CA SER A 27 -0.10 -12.87 -2.27
C SER A 27 -0.75 -11.63 -2.87
N VAL A 28 -2.07 -11.64 -2.85
CA VAL A 28 -2.89 -10.44 -3.06
C VAL A 28 -3.55 -10.09 -1.75
N GLY A 29 -3.53 -8.83 -1.37
CA GLY A 29 -4.17 -8.36 -0.14
C GLY A 29 -5.21 -7.29 -0.41
N LEU A 30 -6.23 -7.23 0.43
CA LEU A 30 -7.21 -6.14 0.49
C LEU A 30 -7.28 -5.61 1.92
N GLY A 31 -7.37 -4.29 2.08
CA GLY A 31 -7.43 -3.73 3.42
C GLY A 31 -7.36 -2.21 3.47
N VAL A 32 -7.21 -1.73 4.71
CA VAL A 32 -6.91 -0.35 5.04
C VAL A 32 -5.54 -0.28 5.70
N GLY A 33 -4.75 0.75 5.38
CA GLY A 33 -3.49 1.07 6.05
C GLY A 33 -2.32 1.28 5.09
N ALA A 34 -1.10 1.38 5.65
CA ALA A 34 0.11 1.65 4.87
C ALA A 34 0.37 0.57 3.80
N ALA A 35 0.17 -0.71 4.15
CA ALA A 35 0.36 -1.82 3.20
C ALA A 35 -0.65 -1.83 2.04
N TYR A 36 -1.65 -0.95 2.06
CA TYR A 36 -2.75 -0.89 1.10
C TYR A 36 -2.91 0.51 0.48
N THR A 37 -1.97 1.44 0.74
CA THR A 37 -2.07 2.86 0.34
C THR A 37 -3.41 3.47 0.77
N GLY A 38 -3.71 3.40 2.07
CA GLY A 38 -5.02 3.77 2.59
C GLY A 38 -5.99 2.61 2.42
N LEU A 39 -7.20 2.85 1.89
CA LEU A 39 -8.14 1.80 1.51
C LEU A 39 -7.79 1.29 0.12
N GLY A 40 -7.41 0.02 0.00
CA GLY A 40 -6.93 -0.49 -1.27
C GLY A 40 -6.50 -1.96 -1.28
N ALA A 41 -5.61 -2.25 -2.21
CA ALA A 41 -5.11 -3.58 -2.49
C ALA A 41 -3.58 -3.59 -2.56
N ASN A 42 -2.98 -4.75 -2.32
CA ASN A 42 -1.56 -4.98 -2.57
C ASN A 42 -1.30 -6.27 -3.32
N PHE A 43 -0.14 -6.31 -3.96
CA PHE A 43 0.47 -7.51 -4.51
C PHE A 43 1.84 -7.67 -3.87
N ALA A 44 2.12 -8.87 -3.36
CA ALA A 44 3.30 -9.14 -2.58
C ALA A 44 4.07 -10.38 -3.04
N LEU A 45 5.39 -10.29 -2.95
CA LEU A 45 6.34 -11.40 -2.98
C LEU A 45 6.61 -11.82 -1.53
N LEU A 46 6.42 -13.10 -1.25
CA LEU A 46 6.53 -13.67 0.08
C LEU A 46 7.70 -14.66 0.15
N SER A 47 8.48 -14.57 1.22
CA SER A 47 9.34 -15.63 1.73
C SER A 47 8.79 -16.11 3.08
N ASP A 48 9.50 -16.98 3.80
CA ASP A 48 9.10 -17.38 5.15
C ASP A 48 9.15 -16.24 6.18
N SER A 49 10.00 -15.21 5.94
CA SER A 49 10.22 -14.08 6.83
C SER A 49 10.04 -12.70 6.19
N ASP A 50 9.90 -12.62 4.86
CA ASP A 50 9.80 -11.38 4.10
C ASP A 50 8.46 -11.24 3.38
N MET A 51 7.98 -10.00 3.31
CA MET A 51 6.93 -9.57 2.39
C MET A 51 7.36 -8.29 1.69
N LYS A 52 7.65 -8.36 0.39
CA LYS A 52 7.91 -7.18 -0.45
C LYS A 52 6.67 -6.91 -1.27
N TYR A 53 6.12 -5.70 -1.22
CA TYR A 53 4.82 -5.43 -1.83
C TYR A 53 4.78 -4.12 -2.60
N VAL A 54 3.87 -4.07 -3.57
CA VAL A 54 3.35 -2.86 -4.20
C VAL A 54 1.87 -2.77 -3.90
N SER A 55 1.35 -1.56 -3.77
CA SER A 55 -0.04 -1.31 -3.39
C SER A 55 -0.64 -0.18 -4.20
N VAL A 56 -1.97 -0.23 -4.30
CA VAL A 56 -2.81 0.79 -4.91
C VAL A 56 -4.00 1.04 -3.99
N GLY A 57 -4.33 2.30 -3.75
CA GLY A 57 -5.42 2.64 -2.83
C GLY A 57 -5.67 4.13 -2.77
N CYS A 58 -6.63 4.50 -1.90
CA CYS A 58 -6.96 5.89 -1.63
C CYS A 58 -6.76 6.20 -0.14
N VAL A 59 -5.98 7.26 0.13
CA VAL A 59 -5.61 7.69 1.49
C VAL A 59 -6.61 8.66 2.10
N GLU A 60 -7.32 9.41 1.25
CA GLU A 60 -8.28 10.42 1.69
C GLU A 60 -9.52 10.38 0.80
N TYR A 61 -10.65 10.71 1.40
CA TYR A 61 -11.92 10.92 0.71
C TYR A 61 -12.64 12.12 1.33
N SER A 62 -13.04 13.08 0.49
CA SER A 62 -13.94 14.16 0.90
C SER A 62 -15.01 14.40 -0.16
N SER A 63 -16.19 14.81 0.27
CA SER A 63 -17.30 15.18 -0.62
C SER A 63 -17.02 16.44 -1.44
N TRP A 64 -16.05 17.27 -1.03
CA TRP A 64 -15.73 18.54 -1.68
C TRP A 64 -14.51 18.47 -2.60
N TYR A 65 -13.50 17.66 -2.26
CA TYR A 65 -12.23 17.58 -2.99
C TYR A 65 -12.00 16.21 -3.67
N GLY A 66 -12.91 15.25 -3.49
CA GLY A 66 -12.80 13.92 -4.10
C GLY A 66 -11.91 12.97 -3.31
N SER A 67 -11.35 11.97 -4.01
CA SER A 67 -10.52 10.91 -3.42
C SER A 67 -9.05 11.05 -3.83
N THR A 68 -8.15 11.01 -2.85
CA THR A 68 -6.71 11.02 -3.09
C THR A 68 -6.20 9.59 -3.24
N CYS A 69 -6.11 9.11 -4.48
CA CYS A 69 -5.64 7.75 -4.79
C CYS A 69 -4.22 7.74 -5.35
N GLY A 70 -3.49 6.64 -5.12
CA GLY A 70 -2.11 6.51 -5.53
C GLY A 70 -1.55 5.11 -5.38
N VAL A 71 -0.23 5.05 -5.44
CA VAL A 71 0.57 3.83 -5.33
C VAL A 71 1.46 3.90 -4.09
N GLY A 72 1.85 2.73 -3.58
CA GLY A 72 2.84 2.60 -2.53
C GLY A 72 3.66 1.32 -2.71
N ALA A 73 4.78 1.26 -2.03
CA ALA A 73 5.63 0.07 -1.99
C ALA A 73 6.25 -0.07 -0.60
N GLY A 74 6.54 -1.31 -0.20
CA GLY A 74 7.17 -1.55 1.08
C GLY A 74 7.74 -2.94 1.23
N TRP A 75 8.41 -3.13 2.35
CA TRP A 75 9.04 -4.38 2.73
C TRP A 75 8.87 -4.60 4.23
N ILE A 76 8.33 -5.77 4.59
CA ILE A 76 8.11 -6.21 5.97
C ILE A 76 8.96 -7.45 6.21
N VAL A 77 9.63 -7.48 7.35
CA VAL A 77 10.47 -8.59 7.81
C VAL A 77 10.04 -9.06 9.19
N THR A 78 10.05 -10.37 9.44
CA THR A 78 9.61 -10.96 10.73
C THR A 78 10.72 -11.61 11.54
N ASP A 79 11.92 -11.76 10.97
CA ASP A 79 13.06 -12.42 11.61
C ASP A 79 13.99 -11.45 12.36
N LEU A 80 13.63 -10.16 12.41
CA LEU A 80 14.29 -9.19 13.27
C LEU A 80 14.21 -9.67 14.72
N PHE A 81 15.38 -9.82 15.35
CA PHE A 81 15.56 -10.23 16.75
C PHE A 81 15.38 -11.73 17.07
N ASN A 82 15.61 -12.65 16.10
CA ASN A 82 15.54 -14.10 16.33
C ASN A 82 14.20 -14.56 16.93
N SER A 83 13.12 -13.88 16.59
CA SER A 83 11.77 -14.33 16.89
C SER A 83 11.54 -15.67 16.19
N ASN A 84 11.28 -16.75 16.94
CA ASN A 84 10.82 -18.03 16.39
C ASN A 84 9.39 -17.96 15.81
N SER A 85 8.89 -16.75 15.50
CA SER A 85 7.56 -16.50 15.00
C SER A 85 7.60 -15.57 13.79
N ASN A 86 6.99 -16.01 12.70
CA ASN A 86 6.79 -15.21 11.50
C ASN A 86 5.46 -14.42 11.51
N LYS A 87 4.92 -14.14 12.71
CA LYS A 87 3.67 -13.39 12.89
C LYS A 87 3.88 -11.91 13.15
N HIS A 88 5.06 -11.52 13.61
CA HIS A 88 5.35 -10.14 13.99
C HIS A 88 6.32 -9.55 12.99
N GLY A 89 5.82 -8.63 12.16
CA GLY A 89 6.59 -7.97 11.12
C GLY A 89 6.89 -6.52 11.47
N VAL A 90 8.12 -6.10 11.21
CA VAL A 90 8.48 -4.67 11.14
C VAL A 90 8.85 -4.37 9.70
N GLY A 91 8.41 -3.23 9.18
CA GLY A 91 8.62 -2.89 7.78
C GLY A 91 8.86 -1.43 7.53
N VAL A 92 9.40 -1.16 6.36
CA VAL A 92 9.56 0.18 5.78
C VAL A 92 8.65 0.32 4.57
N TYR A 93 8.16 1.53 4.32
CA TYR A 93 7.31 1.78 3.17
C TYR A 93 7.45 3.21 2.65
N VAL A 94 7.07 3.37 1.39
CA VAL A 94 6.84 4.66 0.73
C VAL A 94 5.46 4.65 0.11
N THR A 95 4.75 5.77 0.17
CA THR A 95 3.39 5.86 -0.39
C THR A 95 3.05 7.29 -0.78
N LYS A 96 2.08 7.45 -1.68
CA LYS A 96 1.40 8.74 -1.85
C LYS A 96 0.59 9.01 -0.58
N ALA A 97 1.01 10.00 0.20
CA ALA A 97 0.46 10.25 1.52
C ALA A 97 -0.73 11.23 1.51
N GLY A 98 -0.87 12.04 0.45
CA GLY A 98 -2.03 12.92 0.29
C GLY A 98 -1.84 13.95 -0.83
N SER A 99 -2.67 15.00 -0.77
CA SER A 99 -2.64 16.12 -1.71
C SER A 99 -2.94 17.43 -1.00
N GLU A 100 -2.11 18.44 -1.21
CA GLU A 100 -2.33 19.81 -0.73
C GLU A 100 -2.93 20.67 -1.84
N SER A 101 -3.76 21.65 -1.49
CA SER A 101 -4.28 22.63 -2.43
C SER A 101 -3.70 24.02 -2.15
N ASP A 102 -2.98 24.57 -3.11
CA ASP A 102 -2.46 25.94 -3.06
C ASP A 102 -3.45 26.89 -3.76
N ALA A 103 -3.86 27.97 -3.08
CA ALA A 103 -4.65 29.05 -3.68
C ALA A 103 -3.75 30.22 -4.10
N TYR A 104 -3.73 30.53 -5.40
CA TYR A 104 -3.02 31.69 -5.94
C TYR A 104 -4.02 32.76 -6.39
N LEU A 105 -3.78 34.01 -6.00
CA LEU A 105 -4.49 35.15 -6.56
C LEU A 105 -4.02 35.37 -8.00
N THR A 106 -4.96 35.41 -8.93
CA THR A 106 -4.74 35.69 -10.36
C THR A 106 -5.63 36.86 -10.77
N ASP A 107 -5.35 37.47 -11.93
CA ASP A 107 -6.09 38.65 -12.43
C ASP A 107 -7.62 38.41 -12.55
N ASN A 108 -8.06 37.14 -12.61
CA ASN A 108 -9.46 36.72 -12.72
C ASN A 108 -10.00 35.97 -11.47
N GLY A 109 -9.34 36.09 -10.31
CA GLY A 109 -9.80 35.48 -9.05
C GLY A 109 -8.82 34.45 -8.47
N TYR A 110 -9.31 33.49 -7.68
CA TYR A 110 -8.48 32.46 -7.05
C TYR A 110 -8.31 31.25 -7.97
N ARG A 111 -7.06 30.83 -8.18
CA ARG A 111 -6.72 29.57 -8.85
C ARG A 111 -6.22 28.57 -7.81
N PHE A 112 -6.89 27.43 -7.72
CA PHE A 112 -6.49 26.31 -6.88
C PHE A 112 -5.59 25.36 -7.68
N VAL A 113 -4.43 25.01 -7.12
CA VAL A 113 -3.48 24.05 -7.72
C VAL A 113 -3.25 22.93 -6.71
N GLU A 114 -3.62 21.72 -7.09
CA GLU A 114 -3.40 20.53 -6.27
C GLU A 114 -1.97 20.01 -6.45
N LYS A 115 -1.28 19.74 -5.34
CA LYS A 115 0.07 19.18 -5.31
C LYS A 115 0.07 17.93 -4.46
N GLN A 116 0.53 16.83 -5.04
CA GLN A 116 0.64 15.55 -4.35
C GLN A 116 1.90 15.52 -3.48
N TYR A 117 1.78 14.96 -2.29
CA TYR A 117 2.92 14.71 -1.41
C TYR A 117 3.04 13.22 -1.08
N TYR A 118 4.26 12.83 -0.70
CA TYR A 118 4.68 11.45 -0.48
C TYR A 118 5.15 11.27 0.95
N GLY A 119 4.93 10.07 1.48
CA GLY A 119 5.36 9.65 2.80
C GLY A 119 6.38 8.52 2.74
N ALA A 120 7.35 8.53 3.65
CA ALA A 120 8.25 7.43 3.91
C ALA A 120 8.22 7.10 5.41
N GLY A 121 8.08 5.82 5.75
CA GLY A 121 7.82 5.44 7.13
C GLY A 121 8.17 4.03 7.51
N VAL A 122 7.86 3.73 8.78
CA VAL A 122 8.02 2.43 9.40
C VAL A 122 6.66 1.90 9.85
N SER A 123 6.53 0.59 9.90
CA SER A 123 5.29 -0.10 10.25
C SER A 123 5.57 -1.30 11.13
N TYR A 124 4.61 -1.64 11.95
CA TYR A 124 4.51 -2.92 12.63
C TYR A 124 3.23 -3.61 12.15
N THR A 125 3.33 -4.87 11.76
CA THR A 125 2.20 -5.69 11.29
C THR A 125 2.20 -7.03 12.01
N TYR A 126 1.06 -7.41 12.56
CA TYR A 126 0.78 -8.73 13.11
C TYR A 126 -0.03 -9.55 12.10
N PHE A 127 0.52 -10.69 11.67
CA PHE A 127 -0.11 -11.65 10.77
C PHE A 127 -0.69 -12.82 11.58
N MET A 128 -2.02 -12.99 11.60
CA MET A 128 -2.65 -14.01 12.46
C MET A 128 -2.13 -15.43 12.19
N ASN A 129 -1.91 -15.75 10.92
CA ASN A 129 -1.49 -17.07 10.45
C ASN A 129 0.00 -17.15 10.08
N GLY A 130 0.74 -16.04 10.17
CA GLY A 130 2.10 -15.88 9.67
C GLY A 130 2.17 -15.10 8.35
N ILE A 131 3.29 -14.43 8.11
CA ILE A 131 3.50 -13.53 6.95
C ILE A 131 3.35 -14.23 5.59
N ASN A 132 3.61 -15.54 5.55
CA ASN A 132 3.62 -16.36 4.34
C ASN A 132 2.34 -17.19 4.13
N LYS A 133 1.25 -16.89 4.85
CA LYS A 133 -0.01 -17.65 4.79
C LYS A 133 -1.23 -16.75 4.61
N PRO A 134 -2.32 -17.24 4.01
CA PRO A 134 -3.56 -16.48 3.92
C PRO A 134 -4.13 -16.17 5.31
N GLY A 135 -4.69 -14.98 5.49
CA GLY A 135 -5.33 -14.60 6.75
C GLY A 135 -5.39 -13.09 7.00
N PHE A 136 -5.99 -12.73 8.14
CA PHE A 136 -6.03 -11.35 8.57
C PHE A 136 -4.70 -10.87 9.12
N ASN A 137 -4.41 -9.60 8.89
CA ASN A 137 -3.32 -8.87 9.50
C ASN A 137 -3.80 -7.53 10.08
N PHE A 138 -3.09 -7.09 11.11
CA PHE A 138 -3.37 -5.87 11.86
C PHE A 138 -2.08 -5.12 12.08
N GLY A 139 -2.10 -3.79 12.01
CA GLY A 139 -0.85 -3.05 12.15
C GLY A 139 -1.03 -1.60 12.54
N ILE A 140 0.11 -0.99 12.83
CA ILE A 140 0.25 0.44 13.07
C ILE A 140 1.46 0.93 12.29
N SER A 141 1.41 2.16 11.80
CA SER A 141 2.55 2.75 11.10
C SER A 141 2.66 4.24 11.38
N GLY A 142 3.87 4.76 11.19
CA GLY A 142 4.18 6.19 11.21
C GLY A 142 5.10 6.53 10.04
N HIS A 143 4.88 7.68 9.41
CA HIS A 143 5.69 8.16 8.31
C HIS A 143 5.89 9.66 8.38
N ALA A 144 7.03 10.11 7.86
CA ALA A 144 7.27 11.52 7.58
C ALA A 144 6.82 11.85 6.16
N THR A 145 6.28 13.03 5.95
CA THR A 145 5.79 13.51 4.64
C THR A 145 6.68 14.65 4.11
N ASN A 146 6.70 14.84 2.80
CA ASN A 146 7.27 16.05 2.17
C ASN A 146 6.22 17.16 1.97
N ALA A 147 5.13 17.11 2.73
CA ALA A 147 4.06 18.12 2.75
C ALA A 147 4.59 19.49 3.19
N LYS A 148 4.05 20.58 2.64
CA LYS A 148 4.48 21.95 2.96
C LYS A 148 3.64 22.57 4.07
N TYR A 149 2.35 22.27 4.08
CA TYR A 149 1.33 22.88 4.95
C TYR A 149 0.60 21.84 5.80
N ASP A 150 0.49 20.60 5.34
CA ASP A 150 -0.04 19.48 6.12
C ASP A 150 0.96 18.94 7.15
N GLU A 151 0.44 18.11 8.06
CA GLU A 151 1.23 17.49 9.11
C GLU A 151 2.42 16.69 8.56
N LYS A 152 3.60 17.04 9.06
CA LYS A 152 4.88 16.44 8.61
C LYS A 152 5.07 15.00 9.05
N ILE A 153 4.29 14.55 10.03
CA ILE A 153 4.32 13.19 10.57
C ILE A 153 2.87 12.71 10.69
N ASN A 154 2.57 11.58 10.08
CA ASN A 154 1.25 10.96 10.13
C ASN A 154 1.40 9.43 10.26
N GLY A 155 0.31 8.69 10.36
CA GLY A 155 0.34 7.25 10.55
C GLY A 155 -0.95 6.57 10.11
N PHE A 156 -0.89 5.25 10.01
CA PHE A 156 -2.07 4.44 9.70
C PHE A 156 -2.32 3.42 10.81
N LEU A 157 -3.60 3.19 11.08
CA LEU A 157 -4.06 1.89 11.59
C LEU A 157 -4.29 0.98 10.40
N GLN A 158 -3.89 -0.29 10.52
CA GLN A 158 -4.00 -1.27 9.46
C GLN A 158 -4.90 -2.42 9.86
N VAL A 159 -5.80 -2.78 8.96
CA VAL A 159 -6.59 -4.02 8.97
C VAL A 159 -6.67 -4.52 7.55
N GLY A 160 -6.26 -5.75 7.29
CA GLY A 160 -6.37 -6.33 5.97
C GLY A 160 -6.43 -7.84 5.98
N TYR A 161 -6.75 -8.39 4.83
CA TYR A 161 -6.72 -9.82 4.56
C TYR A 161 -5.77 -10.09 3.39
N GLN A 162 -4.87 -11.05 3.56
CA GLN A 162 -4.00 -11.55 2.49
C GLN A 162 -4.48 -12.93 2.04
N PHE A 163 -4.56 -13.12 0.72
CA PHE A 163 -5.03 -14.34 0.05
C PHE A 163 -3.86 -15.22 -0.36
#